data_AF-A0A7V3Y289-F1
#
_entry.id   AF-A0A7V3Y289-F1
#
_cell.length_a   1.000
_cell.length_b   1.000
_cell.length_c   1.000
_cell.angle_alpha   90.00
_cell.angle_beta   90.00
_cell.angle_gamma   90.00
#
_symmetry.space_group_name_H-M   'P 1'
#
loop_
_entity.id
_entity.type
_entity.pdbx_description
1 polymer ?
#
loop_
_entity_poly.entity_id
_entity_poly.type
_entity_poly.pdbx_seq_one_letter_code
_entity_poly.pdbx_strand_id
1 'polypeptide(L)'
;MSVAWIPNTLTLGNLTLGFISIIFASMNIPHHLTIAGILILAAALLDGLDGQVARMLGVASELGKELDSLADCVTFGVAPCFFAYKGYLQGTWIQAFGQSI
;
A
#
# COMPACT_ATOMS: atom_id res chain seq x y z
N MET A 1 -5.16 10.66 -28.03
CA MET A 1 -4.82 10.75 -26.59
C MET A 1 -4.65 9.32 -26.11
N SER A 2 -3.44 8.92 -25.71
CA SER A 2 -3.12 7.52 -25.39
C SER A 2 -3.94 7.04 -24.19
N VAL A 3 -4.57 5.87 -24.26
CA VAL A 3 -5.43 5.31 -23.20
C VAL A 3 -4.62 4.84 -21.96
N ALA A 4 -3.29 5.02 -22.01
CA ALA A 4 -2.30 4.63 -20.99
C ALA A 4 -2.42 5.38 -19.66
N TRP A 5 -3.08 6.53 -19.61
CA TRP A 5 -3.19 7.32 -18.38
C TRP A 5 -4.09 6.65 -17.32
N ILE A 6 -5.04 5.80 -17.75
CA ILE A 6 -5.97 5.11 -16.85
C ILE A 6 -5.24 4.18 -15.87
N PRO A 7 -4.46 3.18 -16.33
CA PRO A 7 -3.71 2.31 -15.41
C PRO A 7 -2.70 3.12 -14.59
N ASN A 8 -1.99 4.07 -15.19
CA ASN A 8 -1.01 4.90 -14.46
C ASN A 8 -1.64 5.69 -13.29
N THR A 9 -2.89 6.13 -13.42
CA THR A 9 -3.59 6.85 -12.34
C THR A 9 -3.97 5.92 -11.20
N LEU A 10 -4.30 4.67 -11.52
CA LEU A 10 -4.59 3.64 -10.52
C LEU A 10 -3.32 3.22 -9.77
N THR A 11 -2.19 3.05 -10.47
CA THR A 11 -0.86 2.80 -9.87
C THR A 11 -0.43 3.94 -8.95
N LEU A 12 -0.68 5.19 -9.36
CA LEU A 12 -0.46 6.35 -8.49
C LEU A 12 -1.38 6.31 -7.25
N GLY A 13 -2.62 5.83 -7.42
CA GLY A 13 -3.55 5.54 -6.34
C GLY A 13 -3.01 4.52 -5.34
N ASN A 14 -2.47 3.40 -5.82
CA ASN A 14 -1.78 2.40 -4.99
C ASN A 14 -0.64 3.05 -4.19
N LEU A 15 0.29 3.72 -4.89
CA LEU A 15 1.45 4.38 -4.27
C LEU A 15 1.05 5.40 -3.20
N THR A 16 0.04 6.23 -3.48
CA THR A 16 -0.44 7.24 -2.53
C THR A 16 -1.08 6.61 -1.30
N LEU A 17 -1.88 5.56 -1.44
CA LEU A 17 -2.43 4.83 -0.29
C LEU A 17 -1.33 4.16 0.55
N GLY A 18 -0.33 3.56 -0.09
CA GLY A 18 0.85 3.00 0.58
C GLY A 18 1.61 4.05 1.39
N PHE A 19 1.81 5.25 0.83
CA PHE A 19 2.44 6.36 1.53
C PHE A 19 1.61 6.90 2.68
N ILE A 20 0.29 7.07 2.49
CA ILE A 20 -0.63 7.52 3.54
C ILE A 20 -0.66 6.49 4.68
N SER A 21 -0.60 5.19 4.39
CA SER A 21 -0.49 4.15 5.42
C SER A 21 0.72 4.37 6.32
N ILE A 22 1.89 4.67 5.75
CA ILE A 22 3.12 4.95 6.52
C ILE A 22 2.92 6.18 7.41
N ILE A 23 2.30 7.23 6.89
CA ILE A 23 1.98 8.43 7.68
C ILE A 23 1.06 8.07 8.84
N PHE A 24 -0.04 7.36 8.61
CA PHE A 24 -0.95 6.94 9.66
C PHE A 24 -0.24 6.06 10.69
N ALA A 25 0.54 5.08 10.27
CA ALA A 25 1.35 4.26 11.17
C ALA A 25 2.31 5.09 12.03
N SER A 26 2.79 6.24 11.53
CA SER A 26 3.69 7.14 12.26
C SER A 26 2.97 8.03 13.28
N MET A 27 1.67 8.31 13.07
CA MET A 27 0.87 9.17 13.94
C MET A 27 0.57 8.47 15.27
N ASN A 28 0.62 9.23 16.37
CA ASN A 28 0.21 8.75 17.70
C ASN A 28 -1.27 9.10 17.98
N ILE A 29 -2.16 8.75 17.06
CA ILE A 29 -3.62 8.89 17.23
C ILE A 29 -4.25 7.53 17.56
N PRO A 30 -5.41 7.46 18.22
CA PRO A 30 -6.09 6.18 18.43
C PRO A 30 -6.37 5.47 17.09
N HIS A 31 -6.26 4.14 17.09
CA HIS A 31 -6.50 3.27 15.92
C HIS A 31 -5.60 3.48 14.69
N HIS A 32 -4.51 4.24 14.82
CA HIS A 32 -3.59 4.55 13.73
C HIS A 32 -3.02 3.31 13.02
N LEU A 33 -2.62 2.26 13.76
CA LEU A 33 -2.18 0.99 13.19
C LEU A 33 -3.32 0.29 12.42
N THR A 34 -4.53 0.21 12.97
CA THR A 34 -5.67 -0.41 12.28
C THR A 34 -5.96 0.29 10.95
N ILE A 35 -5.94 1.62 10.93
CA ILE A 35 -6.14 2.41 9.71
C ILE A 35 -5.00 2.17 8.72
N ALA A 36 -3.75 2.16 9.18
CA ALA A 36 -2.59 1.87 8.34
C ALA A 36 -2.68 0.48 7.69
N GLY A 37 -3.10 -0.54 8.43
CA GLY A 37 -3.30 -1.89 7.90
C GLY A 37 -4.39 -1.95 6.82
N ILE A 38 -5.54 -1.29 7.05
CA ILE A 38 -6.62 -1.20 6.06
C ILE A 38 -6.13 -0.48 4.79
N LEU A 39 -5.34 0.58 4.93
CA LEU A 39 -4.78 1.32 3.80
C LEU A 39 -3.81 0.46 2.98
N ILE A 40 -2.99 -0.37 3.60
CA ILE A 40 -2.10 -1.33 2.88
C ILE A 40 -2.94 -2.32 2.08
N LEU A 41 -4.01 -2.86 2.66
CA LEU A 41 -4.90 -3.78 1.96
C LEU A 41 -5.63 -3.10 0.81
N ALA A 42 -6.08 -1.86 1.00
CA ALA A 42 -6.71 -1.06 -0.05
C ALA A 42 -5.73 -0.73 -1.19
N ALA A 43 -4.48 -0.40 -0.86
CA ALA A 43 -3.40 -0.17 -1.83
C ALA A 43 -3.12 -1.42 -2.67
N ALA A 44 -2.98 -2.58 -2.02
CA ALA A 44 -2.80 -3.87 -2.67
C ALA A 44 -3.98 -4.27 -3.59
N LEU A 45 -5.21 -3.87 -3.24
CA LEU A 45 -6.36 -4.08 -4.11
C LEU A 45 -6.31 -3.19 -5.37
N LEU A 46 -5.87 -1.94 -5.25
CA LEU A 46 -5.71 -1.05 -6.40
C LEU A 46 -4.63 -1.53 -7.37
N ASP A 47 -3.54 -2.10 -6.85
CA ASP A 47 -2.46 -2.75 -7.60
C ASP A 47 -2.91 -4.03 -8.35
N GLY A 48 -3.87 -4.74 -7.77
CA GLY A 48 -4.52 -5.84 -8.49
C GLY A 48 -5.35 -5.35 -9.68
N LEU A 49 -5.95 -4.16 -9.56
CA LEU A 49 -6.88 -3.61 -10.53
C LEU A 49 -6.18 -2.91 -11.69
N ASP A 50 -5.12 -2.13 -11.46
CA ASP A 50 -4.38 -1.46 -12.53
C ASP A 50 -3.67 -2.45 -13.45
N GLY A 51 -3.09 -3.53 -12.91
CA GLY A 51 -2.50 -4.63 -13.67
C GLY A 51 -3.52 -5.44 -14.48
N GLN A 52 -4.78 -5.50 -14.05
CA GLN A 52 -5.89 -6.07 -14.83
C GLN A 52 -6.34 -5.11 -15.94
N VAL A 53 -6.52 -3.83 -15.61
CA VAL A 53 -6.94 -2.78 -16.55
C VAL A 53 -5.90 -2.58 -17.66
N ALA A 54 -4.61 -2.59 -17.33
CA ALA A 54 -3.53 -2.50 -18.31
C ALA A 54 -3.53 -3.69 -19.29
N ARG A 55 -3.79 -4.90 -18.78
CA ARG A 55 -3.93 -6.11 -19.61
C ARG A 55 -5.16 -6.07 -20.52
N MET A 56 -6.30 -5.60 -20.00
CA MET A 56 -7.54 -5.49 -20.79
C MET A 56 -7.45 -4.43 -21.89
N LEU A 57 -6.74 -3.33 -21.64
CA LEU A 57 -6.58 -2.25 -22.61
C LEU A 57 -5.44 -2.51 -23.61
N GLY A 58 -4.56 -3.49 -23.34
CA GLY A 58 -3.41 -3.79 -24.19
C GLY A 58 -2.40 -2.64 -24.28
N VAL A 59 -2.39 -1.75 -23.28
CA VAL A 59 -1.55 -0.55 -23.27
C VAL A 59 -0.49 -0.71 -22.17
N ALA A 60 0.74 -0.97 -22.59
CA ALA A 60 1.91 -0.93 -21.72
C ALA A 60 2.74 0.31 -22.07
N SER A 61 2.99 1.17 -21.09
CA SER A 61 3.93 2.29 -21.24
C SER A 61 5.16 2.05 -20.37
N GLU A 62 6.36 2.42 -20.85
CA GLU A 62 7.59 2.28 -20.07
C GLU A 62 7.51 3.04 -18.73
N LEU A 63 6.94 4.24 -18.75
CA LEU A 63 6.72 5.04 -17.54
C LEU A 63 5.76 4.35 -16.56
N GLY A 64 4.68 3.73 -17.07
CA GLY A 64 3.76 2.96 -16.23
C GLY A 64 4.45 1.77 -15.55
N LYS A 65 5.35 1.09 -16.25
CA LYS A 65 6.10 -0.05 -15.71
C LYS A 65 7.08 0.35 -14.59
N GLU A 66 7.75 1.48 -14.74
CA GLU A 66 8.63 2.01 -13.67
C GLU A 66 7.80 2.48 -12.45
N LEU A 67 6.64 3.09 -12.70
CA LEU A 67 5.72 3.49 -11.63
C LEU A 67 5.13 2.29 -10.87
N ASP A 68 4.79 1.22 -11.58
CA ASP A 68 4.29 -0.04 -11.03
C ASP A 68 5.32 -0.65 -10.07
N SER A 69 6.56 -0.79 -10.52
CA SER A 69 7.70 -1.23 -9.69
C SER A 69 7.92 -0.36 -8.45
N LEU A 70 7.81 0.96 -8.57
CA LEU A 70 7.94 1.87 -7.44
C LEU A 70 6.77 1.73 -6.46
N ALA A 71 5.55 1.59 -6.96
CA ALA A 71 4.34 1.40 -6.16
C ALA A 71 4.40 0.07 -5.40
N ASP A 72 4.79 -1.01 -6.06
CA ASP A 72 5.03 -2.32 -5.46
C ASP A 72 6.03 -2.26 -4.30
N CYS A 73 7.17 -1.59 -4.52
CA CYS A 73 8.20 -1.44 -3.50
C CYS A 73 7.66 -0.72 -2.25
N VAL A 74 6.87 0.34 -2.43
CA VAL A 74 6.31 1.11 -1.32
C VAL A 74 5.18 0.34 -0.62
N THR A 75 4.22 -0.19 -1.37
CA THR A 75 3.00 -0.81 -0.83
C THR A 75 3.27 -2.18 -0.22
N PHE A 76 4.11 -3.01 -0.84
CA PHE A 76 4.40 -4.37 -0.36
C PHE A 76 5.74 -4.49 0.39
N GLY A 77 6.67 -3.56 0.17
CA GLY A 77 7.96 -3.54 0.87
C GLY A 77 7.95 -2.62 2.09
N VAL A 78 7.88 -1.31 1.83
CA VAL A 78 8.11 -0.27 2.86
C VAL A 78 6.97 -0.18 3.86
N ALA A 79 5.72 -0.09 3.38
CA ALA A 79 4.56 0.11 4.25
C ALA A 79 4.35 -1.05 5.25
N PRO A 80 4.42 -2.34 4.84
CA PRO A 80 4.27 -3.46 5.77
C PRO A 80 5.44 -3.57 6.76
N CYS A 81 6.67 -3.28 6.31
CA CYS A 81 7.86 -3.26 7.16
C CYS A 81 7.72 -2.19 8.26
N PHE A 82 7.32 -0.97 7.88
CA PHE A 82 7.12 0.12 8.84
C PHE A 82 5.94 -0.17 9.79
N PHE A 83 4.85 -0.74 9.29
CA PHE A 83 3.72 -1.18 10.10
C PHE A 83 4.15 -2.19 11.17
N ALA A 84 4.92 -3.21 10.79
CA ALA A 84 5.42 -4.23 11.73
C ALA A 84 6.36 -3.62 12.78
N TYR A 85 7.26 -2.72 12.37
CA TYR A 85 8.16 -2.00 13.27
C TYR A 85 7.40 -1.16 14.31
N LYS A 86 6.39 -0.40 13.88
CA LYS A 86 5.54 0.39 14.78
C LYS A 86 4.73 -0.50 15.74
N GLY A 87 4.19 -1.62 15.25
CA GLY A 87 3.49 -2.59 16.08
C GLY A 87 4.38 -3.24 17.15
N TYR A 88 5.67 -3.46 16.83
CA TYR A 88 6.66 -3.96 17.79
C TYR A 88 6.95 -2.93 18.89
N LEU A 89 7.24 -1.67 18.51
CA LEU A 89 7.54 -0.61 19.48
C LEU A 89 6.38 -0.30 20.44
N GLN A 90 5.13 -0.44 19.99
CA GLN A 90 3.96 -0.19 20.83
C GLN A 90 3.54 -1.38 21.69
N GLY A 91 4.23 -2.52 21.57
CA GLY A 91 3.83 -3.75 22.26
C GLY A 91 2.49 -4.29 21.78
N THR A 92 2.00 -3.86 20.62
CA THR A 92 0.71 -4.28 20.06
C THR A 92 0.67 -5.79 19.86
N TRP A 93 1.79 -6.40 19.47
CA TRP A 93 1.90 -7.86 19.33
C TRP A 93 1.76 -8.61 20.67
N ILE A 94 2.27 -8.01 21.75
CA ILE A 94 2.14 -8.58 23.10
C ILE A 94 0.69 -8.47 23.58
N GLN A 95 0.00 -7.37 23.25
CA GLN A 95 -1.44 -7.23 23.57
C GLN A 95 -2.32 -8.15 22.71
N ALA A 96 -1.93 -8.37 21.45
CA ALA A 96 -2.68 -9.20 20.51
C ALA A 96 -2.48 -10.70 20.72
N PHE A 97 -1.28 -11.14 21.12
CA PHE A 97 -0.93 -12.56 21.24
C PHE A 97 -0.51 -13.00 22.66
N GLY A 98 -0.27 -12.07 23.58
CA GLY A 98 0.31 -12.33 24.91
C GLY A 98 -0.66 -12.25 26.09
N GLN A 99 -1.98 -12.20 25.86
CA GLN A 99 -2.99 -12.32 26.92
C GLN A 99 -3.56 -13.74 27.10
N SER A 100 -2.96 -14.76 26.46
CA SER A 100 -3.44 -16.15 26.52
C SER A 100 -2.42 -17.16 27.07
N ILE A 101 -1.51 -16.73 27.97
CA ILE A 101 -0.78 -17.63 28.87
C ILE A 101 -0.75 -17.04 30.27
#